data_AF-A0A382ZVY4-F1
#
_entry.id   AF-A0A382ZVY4-F1
#
_cell.length_a   1.000
_cell.length_b   1.000
_cell.length_c   1.000
_cell.angle_alpha   90.00
_cell.angle_beta   90.00
_cell.angle_gamma   90.00
#
_symmetry.space_group_name_H-M   'P 1'
#
loop_
_entity.id
_entity.type
_entity.pdbx_description
1 polymer ?
#
loop_
_entity_poly.entity_id
_entity_poly.type
_entity_poly.pdbx_seq_one_letter_code
_entity_poly.pdbx_strand_id
1 'polypeptide(L)'
;RYITSSMTPPFSNKVRLGGEMFPSAHGIKLSPPRTKEDGLELYALVNGKRLGSQLCVSNPEAVKRAVAYAINFFKKRPDLPWIGMGPNDGSGFCECENCRALDSNEWDSYSSHMATTDRYIWFFNQVVAGIHKVYPGKKLCFYAYHTYTLPPRKHMPDKHIVPAFAPISLCRVHGMSNPVCPDRSFYKKVMVGWGKVVPEIFERGYYFNLACPGFPFSKVHAVRDEIVEARKAGVTGWKVEGIPSWATHTPTTYV
;
A
#
# COMPACT_ATOMS: atom_id res chain seq x y z
N ARG A 1 -14.97 -12.62 -16.80
CA ARG A 1 -15.92 -12.97 -15.71
C ARG A 1 -15.62 -12.05 -14.54
N TYR A 2 -16.50 -11.07 -14.27
CA TYR A 2 -16.31 -10.15 -13.16
C TYR A 2 -16.62 -10.89 -11.86
N ILE A 3 -15.64 -10.99 -10.97
CA ILE A 3 -15.83 -11.56 -9.64
C ILE A 3 -16.57 -10.49 -8.84
N THR A 4 -17.88 -10.64 -8.73
CA THR A 4 -18.71 -9.79 -7.88
C THR A 4 -18.39 -10.13 -6.43
N SER A 5 -17.51 -9.34 -5.81
CA SER A 5 -17.44 -9.31 -4.35
C SER A 5 -18.81 -8.85 -3.84
N SER A 6 -19.41 -9.60 -2.92
CA SER A 6 -20.71 -9.32 -2.28
C SER A 6 -20.79 -7.96 -1.57
N MET A 7 -19.69 -7.21 -1.52
CA MET A 7 -19.59 -5.89 -0.89
C MET A 7 -19.69 -4.71 -1.87
N THR A 8 -19.79 -4.94 -3.18
CA THR A 8 -19.92 -3.85 -4.18
C THR A 8 -21.39 -3.70 -4.58
N PRO A 9 -22.03 -2.53 -4.37
CA PRO A 9 -23.43 -2.32 -4.76
C PRO A 9 -23.65 -2.65 -6.25
N PRO A 10 -24.75 -3.33 -6.63
CA PRO A 10 -25.03 -3.68 -8.02
C PRO A 10 -25.03 -2.49 -8.99
N PHE A 11 -25.38 -1.29 -8.49
CA PHE A 11 -25.31 -0.05 -9.24
C PHE A 11 -23.89 0.32 -9.66
N SER A 12 -22.89 0.15 -8.78
CA SER A 12 -21.49 0.49 -9.05
C SER A 12 -20.95 -0.28 -10.26
N ASN A 13 -21.33 -1.55 -10.43
CA ASN A 13 -20.96 -2.35 -11.60
C ASN A 13 -21.55 -1.80 -12.91
N LYS A 14 -22.76 -1.22 -12.88
CA LYS A 14 -23.43 -0.66 -14.07
C LYS A 14 -22.80 0.65 -14.54
N VAL A 15 -22.20 1.42 -13.63
CA VAL A 15 -21.53 2.70 -13.93
C VAL A 15 -20.01 2.58 -14.01
N ARG A 16 -19.48 1.38 -14.24
CA ARG A 16 -18.02 1.10 -14.33
C ARG A 16 -17.23 1.45 -13.05
N LEU A 17 -17.91 1.65 -11.92
CA LEU A 17 -17.33 1.77 -10.57
C LEU A 17 -17.30 0.41 -9.84
N GLY A 18 -17.47 -0.68 -10.60
CA GLY A 18 -17.44 -2.06 -10.13
C GLY A 18 -16.02 -2.63 -10.07
N GLY A 19 -15.87 -3.80 -9.45
CA GLY A 19 -14.58 -4.49 -9.37
C GLY A 19 -14.40 -5.27 -8.08
N GLU A 20 -13.31 -6.02 -8.01
CA GLU A 20 -12.89 -6.66 -6.76
C GLU A 20 -12.49 -5.59 -5.74
N MET A 21 -13.05 -5.66 -4.53
CA MET A 21 -12.74 -4.70 -3.49
C MET A 21 -11.35 -4.95 -2.91
N PHE A 22 -10.40 -4.09 -3.24
CA PHE A 22 -9.02 -4.16 -2.77
C PHE A 22 -8.87 -3.60 -1.33
N PRO A 23 -8.42 -4.40 -0.34
CA PRO A 23 -8.45 -4.03 1.07
C PRO A 23 -7.11 -3.49 1.57
N SER A 24 -6.32 -2.72 0.80
CA SER A 24 -5.13 -2.11 1.41
C SER A 24 -5.49 -1.27 2.63
N ALA A 25 -4.67 -1.41 3.67
CA ALA A 25 -4.95 -0.90 4.98
C ALA A 25 -3.69 -0.36 5.64
N HIS A 26 -3.89 0.59 6.54
CA HIS A 26 -2.89 0.99 7.51
C HIS A 26 -3.00 0.11 8.76
N GLY A 27 -1.86 -0.12 9.37
CA GLY A 27 -1.72 -0.86 10.61
C GLY A 27 -1.60 -2.37 10.43
N ILE A 28 -0.57 -2.92 11.06
CA ILE A 28 -0.34 -4.35 11.19
C ILE A 28 -1.07 -4.79 12.47
N LYS A 29 -2.21 -5.45 12.30
CA LYS A 29 -2.98 -6.00 13.42
C LYS A 29 -2.33 -7.30 13.91
N LEU A 30 -2.37 -7.49 15.23
CA LEU A 30 -1.78 -8.63 15.92
C LEU A 30 -2.88 -9.44 16.62
N SER A 31 -2.65 -10.75 16.77
CA SER A 31 -3.50 -11.66 17.55
C SER A 31 -2.60 -12.49 18.49
N PRO A 32 -2.66 -12.30 19.82
CA PRO A 32 -3.47 -11.28 20.51
C PRO A 32 -3.05 -9.84 20.14
N PRO A 33 -3.96 -8.86 20.25
CA PRO A 33 -3.62 -7.46 20.07
C PRO A 33 -2.51 -7.03 21.04
N ARG A 34 -1.71 -6.04 20.63
CA ARG A 34 -0.69 -5.48 21.52
C ARG A 34 -1.32 -4.81 22.74
N THR A 35 -0.74 -5.02 23.92
CA THR A 35 -1.17 -4.39 25.17
C THR A 35 -0.03 -3.56 25.79
N LYS A 36 -0.30 -2.86 26.90
CA LYS A 36 0.74 -2.09 27.60
C LYS A 36 1.72 -2.99 28.35
N GLU A 37 1.27 -4.21 28.66
CA GLU A 37 2.01 -5.25 29.37
C GLU A 37 2.92 -6.05 28.43
N ASP A 38 2.68 -5.98 27.12
CA ASP A 38 3.64 -6.50 26.15
C ASP A 38 4.98 -5.78 26.31
N GLY A 39 6.06 -6.55 26.36
CA GLY A 39 7.42 -6.01 26.43
C GLY A 39 7.66 -4.96 25.34
N LEU A 40 8.35 -3.88 25.72
CA LEU A 40 8.56 -2.71 24.85
C LEU A 40 9.19 -3.05 23.49
N GLU A 41 9.86 -4.21 23.40
CA GLU A 41 10.50 -4.76 22.21
C GLU A 41 9.55 -5.02 21.03
N LEU A 42 8.23 -5.13 21.23
CA LEU A 42 7.26 -5.18 20.13
C LEU A 42 7.14 -3.84 19.39
N TYR A 43 7.46 -2.74 20.06
CA TYR A 43 7.29 -1.39 19.55
C TYR A 43 8.55 -0.90 18.83
N ALA A 44 8.36 0.03 17.89
CA ALA A 44 9.47 0.61 17.15
C ALA A 44 10.44 1.36 18.08
N LEU A 45 11.74 1.12 17.93
CA LEU A 45 12.78 1.96 18.54
C LEU A 45 12.93 3.23 17.69
N VAL A 46 12.90 4.41 18.28
CA VAL A 46 13.10 5.70 17.60
C VAL A 46 13.89 6.60 18.54
N ASN A 47 15.03 7.13 18.08
CA ASN A 47 15.92 7.97 18.88
C ASN A 47 16.23 7.36 20.27
N GLY A 48 16.50 6.06 20.30
CA GLY A 48 16.82 5.32 21.53
C GLY A 48 15.63 5.00 22.45
N LYS A 49 14.39 5.34 22.08
CA LYS A 49 13.18 5.06 22.87
C LYS A 49 12.17 4.21 22.11
N ARG A 50 11.51 3.26 22.79
CA ARG A 50 10.46 2.42 22.20
C ARG A 50 9.13 3.19 22.20
N LEU A 51 8.55 3.41 21.01
CA LEU A 51 7.32 4.21 20.82
C LEU A 51 6.18 3.39 20.22
N GLY A 52 4.96 3.62 20.71
CA GLY A 52 3.76 2.86 20.33
C GLY A 52 3.22 3.09 18.91
N SER A 53 3.74 4.07 18.17
CA SER A 53 3.21 4.46 16.86
C SER A 53 3.40 3.38 15.80
N GLN A 54 4.57 2.73 15.77
CA GLN A 54 4.91 1.66 14.82
C GLN A 54 5.33 0.39 15.56
N LEU A 55 5.40 -0.73 14.83
CA LEU A 55 5.91 -2.00 15.34
C LEU A 55 7.37 -2.22 14.94
N CYS A 56 8.10 -2.96 15.77
CA CYS A 56 9.38 -3.54 15.40
C CYS A 56 9.12 -4.79 14.53
N VAL A 57 9.16 -4.65 13.21
CA VAL A 57 8.83 -5.75 12.29
C VAL A 57 9.84 -6.90 12.31
N SER A 58 11.09 -6.65 12.72
CA SER A 58 12.09 -7.71 12.90
C SER A 58 11.89 -8.53 14.18
N ASN A 59 10.97 -8.15 15.07
CA ASN A 59 10.66 -8.92 16.27
C ASN A 59 9.89 -10.21 15.89
N PRO A 60 10.40 -11.42 16.19
CA PRO A 60 9.73 -12.67 15.86
C PRO A 60 8.31 -12.79 16.41
N GLU A 61 8.03 -12.20 17.58
CA GLU A 61 6.69 -12.22 18.19
C GLU A 61 5.71 -11.34 17.39
N ALA A 62 6.17 -10.23 16.80
CA ALA A 62 5.34 -9.42 15.91
C ALA A 62 4.94 -10.20 14.65
N VAL A 63 5.88 -10.93 14.04
CA VAL A 63 5.62 -11.81 12.88
C VAL A 63 4.61 -12.89 13.26
N LYS A 64 4.86 -13.61 14.35
CA LYS A 64 4.00 -14.70 14.83
C LYS A 64 2.57 -14.23 15.08
N ARG A 65 2.38 -13.10 15.77
CA ARG A 65 1.06 -12.56 16.07
C ARG A 65 0.37 -11.98 14.83
N ALA A 66 1.10 -11.43 13.87
CA ALA A 66 0.54 -10.99 12.60
C ALA A 66 0.05 -12.18 11.74
N VAL A 67 0.81 -13.28 11.68
CA VAL A 67 0.40 -14.54 11.05
C VAL A 67 -0.88 -15.07 11.71
N ALA A 68 -0.90 -15.15 13.06
CA ALA A 68 -2.08 -15.60 13.79
C ALA A 68 -3.32 -14.72 13.51
N TYR A 69 -3.12 -13.40 13.43
CA TYR A 69 -4.19 -12.48 13.04
C TYR A 69 -4.72 -12.78 11.63
N ALA A 70 -3.82 -12.95 10.66
CA ALA A 70 -4.21 -13.22 9.28
C ALA A 70 -4.93 -14.58 9.11
N ILE A 71 -4.47 -15.62 9.80
CA ILE A 71 -5.16 -16.92 9.84
C ILE A 71 -6.56 -16.78 10.43
N ASN A 72 -6.71 -16.04 11.54
CA ASN A 72 -8.02 -15.77 12.15
C ASN A 72 -8.93 -14.92 11.25
N PHE A 73 -8.35 -13.98 10.50
CA PHE A 73 -9.07 -13.18 9.51
C PHE A 73 -9.70 -14.07 8.44
N PHE A 74 -8.92 -14.98 7.83
CA PHE A 74 -9.40 -15.87 6.78
C PHE A 74 -10.30 -16.99 7.32
N LYS A 75 -10.09 -17.45 8.56
CA LYS A 75 -11.03 -18.39 9.21
C LYS A 75 -12.46 -17.85 9.25
N LYS A 76 -12.61 -16.55 9.55
CA LYS A 76 -13.92 -15.88 9.61
C LYS A 76 -14.45 -15.48 8.23
N ARG A 77 -13.57 -15.39 7.23
CA ARG A 77 -13.86 -14.87 5.89
C ARG A 77 -13.13 -15.69 4.83
N PRO A 78 -13.45 -16.99 4.68
CA PRO A 78 -12.70 -17.89 3.80
C PRO A 78 -12.84 -17.52 2.33
N ASP A 79 -13.90 -16.83 1.93
CA ASP A 79 -14.15 -16.45 0.53
C ASP A 79 -13.37 -15.21 0.09
N LEU A 80 -12.84 -14.41 1.04
CA LEU A 80 -12.05 -13.24 0.66
C LEU A 80 -10.71 -13.66 0.08
N PRO A 81 -10.30 -13.10 -1.07
CA PRO A 81 -9.02 -13.45 -1.68
C PRO A 81 -7.84 -12.80 -0.96
N TRP A 82 -8.09 -11.70 -0.25
CA TRP A 82 -7.06 -10.77 0.21
C TRP A 82 -7.23 -10.34 1.67
N ILE A 83 -6.11 -9.96 2.29
CA ILE A 83 -6.06 -9.25 3.57
C ILE A 83 -5.24 -7.96 3.43
N GLY A 84 -5.72 -6.88 4.02
CA GLY A 84 -4.98 -5.63 4.17
C GLY A 84 -4.04 -5.67 5.36
N MET A 85 -2.76 -5.36 5.15
CA MET A 85 -1.78 -5.24 6.22
C MET A 85 -0.65 -4.31 5.80
N GLY A 86 -0.51 -3.18 6.48
CA GLY A 86 0.53 -2.18 6.18
C GLY A 86 1.00 -1.46 7.43
N PRO A 87 2.06 -0.65 7.36
CA PRO A 87 2.50 0.16 8.48
C PRO A 87 1.39 1.12 8.94
N ASN A 88 1.47 1.64 10.17
CA ASN A 88 0.57 2.73 10.57
C ASN A 88 0.93 4.00 9.79
N ASP A 89 -0.03 4.92 9.68
CA ASP A 89 0.25 6.25 9.15
C ASP A 89 1.28 7.01 9.99
N GLY A 90 1.96 7.95 9.34
CA GLY A 90 2.95 8.82 9.96
C GLY A 90 4.36 8.23 9.95
N SER A 91 5.22 8.81 10.78
CA SER A 91 6.64 8.48 10.89
C SER A 91 6.92 7.56 12.10
N GLY A 92 8.19 7.46 12.51
CA GLY A 92 8.61 6.68 13.67
C GLY A 92 8.81 5.20 13.38
N PHE A 93 9.30 4.86 12.18
CA PHE A 93 9.69 3.50 11.82
C PHE A 93 10.85 3.01 12.68
N CYS A 94 10.89 1.70 12.97
CA CYS A 94 11.86 1.13 13.90
C CYS A 94 13.33 1.31 13.46
N GLU A 95 14.18 1.78 14.35
CA GLU A 95 15.59 2.07 14.13
C GLU A 95 16.53 1.04 14.77
N CYS A 96 15.98 -0.04 15.34
CA CYS A 96 16.82 -1.09 15.92
C CYS A 96 17.70 -1.73 14.84
N GLU A 97 18.85 -2.26 15.27
CA GLU A 97 19.84 -2.88 14.39
C GLU A 97 19.22 -3.97 13.50
N ASN A 98 18.38 -4.83 14.07
CA ASN A 98 17.69 -5.88 13.34
C ASN A 98 16.75 -5.36 12.23
N CYS A 99 16.05 -4.23 12.45
CA CYS A 99 15.21 -3.64 11.40
C CYS A 99 16.05 -2.96 10.32
N ARG A 100 17.11 -2.23 10.70
CA ARG A 100 18.02 -1.59 9.74
C ARG A 100 18.78 -2.61 8.90
N ALA A 101 19.17 -3.73 9.48
CA ALA A 101 19.83 -4.82 8.79
C ALA A 101 18.97 -5.46 7.69
N LEU A 102 17.65 -5.26 7.69
CA LEU A 102 16.75 -5.74 6.63
C LEU A 102 16.63 -4.79 5.45
N ASP A 103 17.10 -3.55 5.55
CA ASP A 103 17.01 -2.61 4.44
C ASP A 103 18.19 -2.68 3.48
N SER A 104 17.98 -2.14 2.27
CA SER A 104 19.00 -1.96 1.24
C SER A 104 19.84 -0.70 1.41
N ASN A 105 19.54 0.14 2.40
CA ASN A 105 20.12 1.48 2.56
C ASN A 105 19.93 2.37 1.31
N GLU A 106 18.83 2.21 0.58
CA GLU A 106 18.46 3.13 -0.48
C GLU A 106 17.96 4.46 0.10
N TRP A 107 18.43 5.58 -0.43
CA TRP A 107 17.89 6.91 -0.11
C TRP A 107 16.74 7.26 -1.04
N ASP A 108 15.59 7.63 -0.48
CA ASP A 108 14.45 8.15 -1.22
C ASP A 108 14.42 9.68 -1.14
N SER A 109 14.74 10.34 -2.25
CA SER A 109 14.76 11.80 -2.32
C SER A 109 13.37 12.45 -2.22
N TYR A 110 12.29 11.71 -2.44
CA TYR A 110 10.92 12.25 -2.37
C TYR A 110 10.32 12.20 -0.97
N SER A 111 10.65 11.16 -0.20
CA SER A 111 10.34 11.14 1.22
C SER A 111 11.40 11.85 2.07
N SER A 112 12.61 12.09 1.55
CA SER A 112 13.78 12.61 2.29
C SER A 112 14.17 11.71 3.46
N HIS A 113 14.10 10.39 3.24
CA HIS A 113 14.42 9.38 4.24
C HIS A 113 15.08 8.17 3.57
N MET A 114 15.68 7.31 4.40
CA MET A 114 16.05 5.96 3.97
C MET A 114 14.78 5.15 3.65
N ALA A 115 14.81 4.42 2.54
CA ALA A 115 13.72 3.55 2.15
C ALA A 115 13.61 2.37 3.12
N THR A 116 12.38 2.12 3.58
CA THR A 116 12.02 1.04 4.50
C THR A 116 11.20 -0.05 3.81
N THR A 117 11.13 -0.07 2.48
CA THR A 117 10.33 -1.07 1.75
C THR A 117 10.81 -2.50 2.04
N ASP A 118 12.13 -2.71 2.03
CA ASP A 118 12.74 -4.04 2.12
C ASP A 118 12.40 -4.76 3.42
N ARG A 119 12.50 -4.11 4.58
CA ARG A 119 12.07 -4.71 5.87
C ARG A 119 10.59 -5.11 5.89
N TYR A 120 9.73 -4.35 5.20
CA TYR A 120 8.31 -4.66 5.15
C TYR A 120 8.03 -5.81 4.19
N ILE A 121 8.72 -5.88 3.05
CA ILE A 121 8.64 -7.04 2.17
C ILE A 121 9.15 -8.30 2.86
N TRP A 122 10.25 -8.23 3.59
CA TRP A 122 10.72 -9.34 4.42
C TRP A 122 9.67 -9.80 5.44
N PHE A 123 9.02 -8.84 6.11
CA PHE A 123 7.95 -9.12 7.06
C PHE A 123 6.74 -9.77 6.38
N PHE A 124 6.25 -9.19 5.28
CA PHE A 124 5.09 -9.69 4.54
C PHE A 124 5.33 -11.07 3.91
N ASN A 125 6.54 -11.36 3.44
CA ASN A 125 6.91 -12.69 2.96
C ASN A 125 6.69 -13.76 4.02
N GLN A 126 7.08 -13.50 5.27
CA GLN A 126 6.84 -14.43 6.38
C GLN A 126 5.36 -14.56 6.72
N VAL A 127 4.62 -13.45 6.68
CA VAL A 127 3.17 -13.47 6.91
C VAL A 127 2.47 -14.30 5.85
N VAL A 128 2.78 -14.10 4.57
CA VAL A 128 2.24 -14.87 3.44
C VAL A 128 2.60 -16.34 3.56
N ALA A 129 3.86 -16.67 3.85
CA ALA A 129 4.28 -18.05 4.08
C ALA A 129 3.52 -18.71 5.25
N GLY A 130 3.26 -17.96 6.33
CA GLY A 130 2.44 -18.42 7.45
C GLY A 130 0.97 -18.65 7.09
N ILE A 131 0.37 -17.75 6.30
CA ILE A 131 -1.00 -17.88 5.80
C ILE A 131 -1.12 -19.13 4.92
N HIS A 132 -0.19 -19.35 3.98
CA HIS A 132 -0.29 -20.42 2.98
C HIS A 132 -0.15 -21.83 3.54
N LYS A 133 0.36 -21.99 4.77
CA LYS A 133 0.31 -23.27 5.50
C LYS A 133 -1.13 -23.73 5.78
N VAL A 134 -2.09 -22.81 5.83
CA VAL A 134 -3.50 -23.09 6.15
C VAL A 134 -4.44 -22.70 5.00
N TYR A 135 -4.17 -21.56 4.36
CA TYR A 135 -4.99 -20.99 3.29
C TYR A 135 -4.10 -20.64 2.07
N PRO A 136 -3.76 -21.62 1.21
CA PRO A 136 -2.94 -21.38 0.04
C PRO A 136 -3.62 -20.41 -0.94
N GLY A 137 -2.82 -19.58 -1.62
CA GLY A 137 -3.29 -18.67 -2.67
C GLY A 137 -3.91 -17.35 -2.19
N LYS A 138 -4.06 -17.16 -0.87
CA LYS A 138 -4.50 -15.86 -0.31
C LYS A 138 -3.42 -14.80 -0.51
N LYS A 139 -3.84 -13.55 -0.79
CA LYS A 139 -2.93 -12.42 -1.02
C LYS A 139 -2.90 -11.45 0.14
N LEU A 140 -1.78 -10.76 0.30
CA LEU A 140 -1.59 -9.67 1.25
C LEU A 140 -1.44 -8.36 0.48
N CYS A 141 -2.25 -7.37 0.84
CA CYS A 141 -2.28 -6.06 0.20
C CYS A 141 -1.80 -4.97 1.17
N PHE A 142 -0.98 -4.05 0.69
CA PHE A 142 -0.48 -2.93 1.49
C PHE A 142 -0.31 -1.66 0.65
N TYR A 143 -0.29 -0.50 1.29
CA TYR A 143 -0.01 0.75 0.58
C TYR A 143 1.50 0.95 0.40
N ALA A 144 1.94 1.34 -0.79
CA ALA A 144 3.29 1.80 -1.07
C ALA A 144 3.29 3.34 -1.13
N TYR A 145 3.77 3.97 -0.05
CA TYR A 145 3.90 5.42 0.08
C TYR A 145 4.92 5.79 1.15
N HIS A 146 5.23 7.09 1.28
CA HIS A 146 6.22 7.61 2.23
C HIS A 146 7.58 6.90 2.07
N THR A 147 8.20 6.46 3.16
CA THR A 147 9.50 5.76 3.20
C THR A 147 9.46 4.36 2.58
N TYR A 148 8.29 3.82 2.27
CA TYR A 148 8.10 2.51 1.64
C TYR A 148 7.41 2.62 0.28
N THR A 149 7.69 3.71 -0.43
CA THR A 149 7.21 3.97 -1.81
C THR A 149 8.01 3.18 -2.83
N LEU A 150 9.34 3.18 -2.70
CA LEU A 150 10.25 2.59 -3.69
C LEU A 150 10.10 1.06 -3.73
N PRO A 151 10.29 0.42 -4.89
CA PRO A 151 10.32 -1.05 -4.96
C PRO A 151 11.47 -1.61 -4.11
N PRO A 152 11.34 -2.84 -3.57
CA PRO A 152 12.39 -3.46 -2.79
C PRO A 152 13.63 -3.76 -3.65
N ARG A 153 14.81 -3.75 -3.03
CA ARG A 153 16.08 -4.10 -3.68
C ARG A 153 16.74 -5.33 -3.07
N LYS A 154 16.48 -5.60 -1.80
CA LYS A 154 17.13 -6.64 -1.00
C LYS A 154 16.26 -7.88 -0.83
N HIS A 155 14.97 -7.68 -0.59
CA HIS A 155 14.03 -8.78 -0.38
C HIS A 155 13.00 -8.81 -1.52
N MET A 156 13.02 -9.87 -2.33
CA MET A 156 12.03 -10.03 -3.40
C MET A 156 10.67 -10.43 -2.80
N PRO A 157 9.58 -9.76 -3.21
CA PRO A 157 8.25 -10.04 -2.68
C PRO A 157 7.72 -11.37 -3.22
N ASP A 158 7.00 -12.10 -2.37
CA ASP A 158 6.16 -13.21 -2.82
C ASP A 158 5.14 -12.69 -3.84
N LYS A 159 4.82 -13.50 -4.86
CA LYS A 159 3.87 -13.14 -5.92
C LYS A 159 2.45 -12.84 -5.43
N HIS A 160 2.11 -13.18 -4.19
CA HIS A 160 0.84 -12.88 -3.54
C HIS A 160 0.90 -11.62 -2.65
N ILE A 161 1.99 -10.86 -2.70
CA ILE A 161 2.04 -9.50 -2.14
C ILE A 161 1.61 -8.52 -3.23
N VAL A 162 0.59 -7.72 -2.94
CA VAL A 162 0.00 -6.77 -3.88
C VAL A 162 0.16 -5.35 -3.34
N PRO A 163 1.14 -4.56 -3.83
CA PRO A 163 1.27 -3.16 -3.46
C PRO A 163 0.13 -2.34 -4.07
N ALA A 164 -0.30 -1.33 -3.34
CA ALA A 164 -1.09 -0.24 -3.89
C ALA A 164 -0.43 1.11 -3.70
N PHE A 165 -0.23 1.82 -4.80
CA PHE A 165 0.38 3.14 -4.73
C PHE A 165 -0.55 4.15 -4.08
N ALA A 166 -0.03 4.89 -3.09
CA ALA A 166 -0.75 5.98 -2.43
C ALA A 166 0.10 7.26 -2.43
N PRO A 167 0.29 7.91 -3.60
CA PRO A 167 1.30 8.96 -3.81
C PRO A 167 0.88 10.34 -3.25
N ILE A 168 0.66 10.45 -1.94
CA ILE A 168 0.17 11.68 -1.29
C ILE A 168 1.12 12.88 -1.44
N SER A 169 2.42 12.62 -1.46
CA SER A 169 3.48 13.62 -1.53
C SER A 169 3.85 14.05 -2.95
N LEU A 170 3.33 13.36 -3.97
CA LEU A 170 3.64 13.67 -5.37
C LEU A 170 2.61 14.62 -5.97
N CYS A 171 3.00 15.33 -7.02
CA CYS A 171 2.08 16.14 -7.82
C CYS A 171 0.84 15.34 -8.23
N ARG A 172 -0.34 15.87 -7.95
CA ARG A 172 -1.65 15.28 -8.29
C ARG A 172 -2.38 16.02 -9.40
N VAL A 173 -1.82 17.12 -9.90
CA VAL A 173 -2.47 17.97 -10.92
C VAL A 173 -2.05 17.53 -12.31
N HIS A 174 -0.75 17.46 -12.58
CA HIS A 174 -0.21 17.18 -13.91
C HIS A 174 -0.25 15.69 -14.27
N GLY A 175 -0.27 15.38 -15.57
CA GLY A 175 -0.14 14.02 -16.11
C GLY A 175 1.31 13.55 -16.23
N MET A 176 1.50 12.24 -16.47
CA MET A 176 2.83 11.61 -16.61
C MET A 176 3.61 12.03 -17.86
N SER A 177 2.93 12.58 -18.87
CA SER A 177 3.54 13.10 -20.08
C SER A 177 4.13 14.52 -19.91
N ASN A 178 3.88 15.18 -18.78
CA ASN A 178 4.25 16.58 -18.58
C ASN A 178 5.78 16.73 -18.37
N PRO A 179 6.51 17.42 -19.26
CA PRO A 179 7.97 17.49 -19.23
C PRO A 179 8.54 18.35 -18.10
N VAL A 180 7.73 19.21 -17.47
CA VAL A 180 8.15 20.10 -16.38
C VAL A 180 7.73 19.59 -15.00
N CYS A 181 7.18 18.37 -14.91
CA CYS A 181 6.74 17.78 -13.64
C CYS A 181 7.62 16.57 -13.24
N PRO A 182 8.71 16.78 -12.49
CA PRO A 182 9.63 15.70 -12.10
C PRO A 182 8.93 14.63 -11.26
N ASP A 183 7.98 15.00 -10.41
CA ASP A 183 7.19 14.09 -9.56
C ASP A 183 6.51 12.98 -10.35
N ARG A 184 5.97 13.30 -11.53
CA ARG A 184 5.29 12.31 -12.35
C ARG A 184 6.27 11.41 -13.10
N SER A 185 7.44 11.93 -13.46
CA SER A 185 8.55 11.11 -13.97
C SER A 185 9.06 10.14 -12.90
N PHE A 186 9.18 10.59 -11.66
CA PHE A 186 9.48 9.73 -10.52
C PHE A 186 8.39 8.68 -10.31
N TYR A 187 7.12 9.08 -10.33
CA TYR A 187 6.03 8.17 -10.09
C TYR A 187 5.96 7.04 -11.12
N LYS A 188 6.19 7.37 -12.39
CA LYS A 188 6.33 6.37 -13.47
C LYS A 188 7.46 5.38 -13.18
N LYS A 189 8.61 5.83 -12.66
CA LYS A 189 9.70 4.92 -12.26
C LYS A 189 9.29 3.99 -11.11
N VAL A 190 8.55 4.50 -10.13
CA VAL A 190 8.00 3.68 -9.03
C VAL A 190 7.07 2.60 -9.58
N MET A 191 6.10 2.98 -10.43
CA MET A 191 5.17 2.04 -11.05
C MET A 191 5.89 0.93 -11.83
N VAL A 192 6.79 1.32 -12.74
CA VAL A 192 7.55 0.38 -13.56
C VAL A 192 8.48 -0.49 -12.70
N GLY A 193 9.04 0.06 -11.63
CA GLY A 193 9.89 -0.68 -10.70
C GLY A 193 9.15 -1.79 -9.99
N TRP A 194 7.98 -1.49 -9.43
CA TRP A 194 7.11 -2.50 -8.82
C TRP A 194 6.61 -3.53 -9.85
N GLY A 195 6.28 -3.09 -11.07
CA GLY A 195 5.84 -3.96 -12.16
C GLY A 195 6.83 -5.04 -12.57
N LYS A 196 8.11 -4.89 -12.19
CA LYS A 196 9.15 -5.89 -12.46
C LYS A 196 9.25 -6.97 -11.38
N VAL A 197 8.74 -6.71 -10.17
CA VAL A 197 8.95 -7.59 -9.00
C VAL A 197 7.68 -8.29 -8.53
N VAL A 198 6.50 -7.80 -8.90
CA VAL A 198 5.21 -8.44 -8.58
C VAL A 198 4.32 -8.55 -9.83
N PRO A 199 3.47 -9.59 -9.93
CA PRO A 199 2.59 -9.77 -11.08
C PRO A 199 1.31 -8.92 -11.03
N GLU A 200 1.03 -8.28 -9.90
CA GLU A 200 -0.24 -7.58 -9.65
C GLU A 200 -0.01 -6.35 -8.77
N ILE A 201 -0.58 -5.22 -9.19
CA ILE A 201 -0.39 -3.91 -8.57
C ILE A 201 -1.70 -3.14 -8.66
N PHE A 202 -2.03 -2.40 -7.61
CA PHE A 202 -3.17 -1.50 -7.60
C PHE A 202 -2.75 -0.03 -7.55
N GLU A 203 -3.54 0.82 -8.19
CA GLU A 203 -3.46 2.26 -8.00
C GLU A 203 -4.50 2.67 -6.96
N ARG A 204 -4.07 3.25 -5.84
CA ARG A 204 -5.03 3.98 -5.00
C ARG A 204 -5.27 5.32 -5.65
N GLY A 205 -4.28 6.19 -5.68
CA GLY A 205 -4.41 7.53 -6.24
C GLY A 205 -5.43 8.42 -5.50
N TYR A 206 -5.41 9.70 -5.85
CA TYR A 206 -6.25 10.73 -5.23
C TYR A 206 -6.77 11.68 -6.31
N TYR A 207 -8.09 11.80 -6.44
CA TYR A 207 -8.75 12.71 -7.40
C TYR A 207 -9.03 14.10 -6.85
N PHE A 208 -8.51 14.40 -5.67
CA PHE A 208 -8.57 15.68 -5.01
C PHE A 208 -7.22 15.98 -4.35
N ASN A 209 -7.05 17.19 -3.81
CA ASN A 209 -5.84 17.58 -3.10
C ASN A 209 -6.06 17.40 -1.60
N LEU A 210 -5.37 16.44 -0.94
CA LEU A 210 -5.58 16.17 0.48
C LEU A 210 -5.31 17.39 1.37
N ALA A 211 -4.29 18.18 1.03
CA ALA A 211 -3.91 19.36 1.79
C ALA A 211 -4.88 20.55 1.58
N CYS A 212 -5.68 20.52 0.50
CA CYS A 212 -6.71 21.52 0.24
C CYS A 212 -7.89 20.87 -0.50
N PRO A 213 -8.78 20.15 0.21
CA PRO A 213 -9.86 19.40 -0.42
C PRO A 213 -10.86 20.27 -1.19
N GLY A 214 -10.92 21.57 -0.87
CA GLY A 214 -11.77 22.54 -1.56
C GLY A 214 -11.17 23.12 -2.84
N PHE A 215 -9.90 22.85 -3.18
CA PHE A 215 -9.30 23.37 -4.40
C PHE A 215 -9.90 22.67 -5.64
N PRO A 216 -10.58 23.40 -6.54
CA PRO A 216 -11.23 22.79 -7.69
C PRO A 216 -10.21 22.52 -8.79
N PHE A 217 -10.01 21.25 -9.15
CA PHE A 217 -9.25 20.87 -10.34
C PHE A 217 -9.80 19.59 -10.98
N SER A 218 -9.65 19.51 -12.30
CA SER A 218 -9.94 18.30 -13.06
C SER A 218 -8.66 17.55 -13.37
N LYS A 219 -8.67 16.23 -13.19
CA LYS A 219 -7.55 15.35 -13.55
C LYS A 219 -7.82 14.55 -14.84
N VAL A 220 -8.82 14.89 -15.64
CA VAL A 220 -9.13 14.13 -16.88
C VAL A 220 -7.88 13.93 -17.74
N HIS A 221 -7.12 15.00 -17.96
CA HIS A 221 -5.86 14.94 -18.71
C HIS A 221 -4.80 14.05 -18.04
N ALA A 222 -4.66 14.13 -16.72
CA ALA A 222 -3.69 13.35 -15.97
C ALA A 222 -4.05 11.87 -15.93
N VAL A 223 -5.33 11.55 -15.70
CA VAL A 223 -5.86 10.18 -15.65
C VAL A 223 -5.73 9.49 -17.02
N ARG A 224 -6.05 10.20 -18.10
CA ARG A 224 -5.88 9.70 -19.48
C ARG A 224 -4.46 9.18 -19.73
N ASP A 225 -3.47 9.95 -19.32
CA ASP A 225 -2.06 9.61 -19.55
C ASP A 225 -1.57 8.55 -18.55
N GLU A 226 -1.99 8.67 -17.29
CA GLU A 226 -1.58 7.80 -16.19
C GLU A 226 -2.09 6.37 -16.37
N ILE A 227 -3.34 6.16 -16.81
CA ILE A 227 -3.91 4.82 -17.05
C ILE A 227 -3.08 4.06 -18.10
N VAL A 228 -2.64 4.73 -19.17
CA VAL A 228 -1.86 4.09 -20.24
C VAL A 228 -0.51 3.61 -19.70
N GLU A 229 0.20 4.46 -18.95
CA GLU A 229 1.50 4.13 -18.39
C GLU A 229 1.39 3.10 -17.26
N ALA A 230 0.38 3.23 -16.39
CA ALA A 230 0.08 2.27 -15.34
C ALA A 230 -0.21 0.88 -15.91
N ARG A 231 -0.98 0.80 -17.01
CA ARG A 231 -1.26 -0.47 -17.69
C ARG A 231 0.00 -1.13 -18.23
N LYS A 232 0.91 -0.35 -18.85
CA LYS A 232 2.22 -0.85 -19.31
C LYS A 232 3.10 -1.33 -18.14
N ALA A 233 2.99 -0.67 -16.99
CA ALA A 233 3.70 -1.01 -15.77
C ALA A 233 3.07 -2.19 -14.98
N GLY A 234 1.98 -2.79 -15.47
CA GLY A 234 1.37 -3.96 -14.83
C GLY A 234 0.33 -3.63 -13.74
N VAL A 235 -0.15 -2.38 -13.65
CA VAL A 235 -1.28 -2.03 -12.78
C VAL A 235 -2.55 -2.72 -13.29
N THR A 236 -3.21 -3.47 -12.41
CA THR A 236 -4.37 -4.31 -12.74
C THR A 236 -5.68 -3.78 -12.17
N GLY A 237 -5.64 -2.87 -11.19
CA GLY A 237 -6.84 -2.32 -10.56
C GLY A 237 -6.65 -0.94 -9.98
N TRP A 238 -7.76 -0.20 -9.84
CA TRP A 238 -7.80 1.17 -9.32
C TRP A 238 -8.81 1.25 -8.17
N LYS A 239 -8.41 1.86 -7.07
CA LYS A 239 -9.28 2.17 -5.91
C LYS A 239 -9.04 3.59 -5.46
N VAL A 240 -9.70 4.50 -6.15
CA VAL A 240 -9.42 5.93 -6.04
C VAL A 240 -10.11 6.58 -4.86
N GLU A 241 -9.33 7.36 -4.11
CA GLU A 241 -9.90 8.25 -3.12
C GLU A 241 -10.38 9.55 -3.77
N GLY A 242 -11.62 9.91 -3.47
CA GLY A 242 -12.25 11.14 -3.89
C GLY A 242 -13.08 11.72 -2.75
N ILE A 243 -13.61 12.91 -2.98
CA ILE A 243 -14.58 13.55 -2.09
C ILE A 243 -15.92 13.68 -2.83
N PRO A 244 -17.06 13.72 -2.13
CA PRO A 244 -18.39 13.85 -2.73
C PRO A 244 -18.68 15.28 -3.24
N SER A 245 -17.77 15.83 -4.06
CA SER A 245 -17.91 17.14 -4.72
C SER A 245 -18.11 16.94 -6.22
N TRP A 246 -19.36 16.71 -6.62
CA TRP A 246 -19.69 16.44 -8.02
C TRP A 246 -19.39 17.64 -8.92
N ALA A 247 -19.65 18.88 -8.48
CA ALA A 247 -19.43 20.06 -9.31
C ALA A 247 -17.97 20.19 -9.80
N THR A 248 -16.99 19.80 -8.97
CA THR A 248 -15.57 19.93 -9.28
C THR A 248 -14.95 18.64 -9.82
N HIS A 249 -15.39 17.47 -9.34
CA HIS A 249 -14.74 16.19 -9.64
C HIS A 249 -15.47 15.31 -10.64
N THR A 250 -16.72 15.62 -11.03
CA THR A 250 -17.51 14.79 -11.97
C THR A 250 -16.75 14.44 -13.25
N PRO A 251 -16.07 15.37 -13.94
CA PRO A 251 -15.37 15.00 -15.17
C PRO A 251 -14.29 13.94 -14.93
N THR A 252 -13.57 14.02 -13.80
CA THR A 252 -12.51 13.08 -13.45
C THR A 252 -13.06 11.73 -13.01
N THR A 253 -14.16 11.69 -12.26
CA THR A 253 -14.73 10.43 -11.76
C THR A 253 -15.48 9.64 -12.83
N TYR A 254 -15.82 10.27 -13.95
CA TYR A 254 -16.53 9.65 -15.06
C TYR A 254 -15.61 8.96 -16.09
N VAL A 255 -14.33 9.35 -16.14
CA VAL A 255 -13.29 8.76 -17.03
C VAL A 255 -12.55 7.62 -16.35
#